data_AF-A0A6B2M3Q4-F1
#
_entry.id   AF-A0A6B2M3Q4-F1
#
_cell.length_a   1.000
_cell.length_b   1.000
_cell.length_c   1.000
_cell.angle_alpha   90.00
_cell.angle_beta   90.00
_cell.angle_gamma   90.00
#
_symmetry.space_group_name_H-M   'P 1'
#
loop_
_entity.id
_entity.type
_entity.pdbx_description
1 polymer ?
#
loop_
_entity_poly.entity_id
_entity_poly.type
_entity_poly.pdbx_seq_one_letter_code
_entity_poly.pdbx_strand_id
1 'polypeptide(L)'
;MKKKLSSRGGVWSLDGKRFISLEEFDRIADSGSDEIDQFIDLTKGQRGGARPGAGRKRKEAVRLEVRIRPDLREKLRRKAKQTGRTQVELVEAALEQL
;
A
#
# COMPACT_ATOMS: atom_id res chain seq x y z
N MET A 1 -18.06 2.15 -17.31
CA MET A 1 -18.92 3.22 -16.74
C MET A 1 -18.75 3.19 -15.22
N LYS A 2 -18.05 4.16 -14.62
CA LYS A 2 -17.94 4.26 -13.15
C LYS A 2 -19.24 4.89 -12.64
N LYS A 3 -19.99 4.15 -11.81
CA LYS A 3 -21.17 4.68 -11.09
C LYS A 3 -20.73 5.86 -10.23
N LYS A 4 -21.14 7.09 -10.59
CA LYS A 4 -21.19 8.20 -9.62
C LYS A 4 -22.26 7.82 -8.59
N LEU A 5 -21.85 7.45 -7.38
CA LEU A 5 -22.77 7.46 -6.25
C LEU A 5 -23.08 8.92 -5.94
N SER A 6 -24.22 9.42 -6.41
CA SER A 6 -24.78 10.69 -5.94
C SER A 6 -25.37 10.47 -4.54
N SER A 7 -24.52 10.31 -3.53
CA SER A 7 -24.95 10.52 -2.15
C SER A 7 -25.05 12.02 -1.95
N ARG A 8 -26.26 12.56 -1.77
CA ARG A 8 -26.52 13.94 -1.33
C ARG A 8 -26.12 14.12 0.15
N GLY A 9 -24.87 13.79 0.46
CA GLY A 9 -24.27 14.01 1.78
C GLY A 9 -23.45 15.30 1.75
N GLY A 10 -23.22 15.86 2.92
CA GLY A 10 -22.26 16.94 3.12
C GLY A 10 -21.53 16.74 4.44
N VAL A 11 -20.46 17.50 4.61
CA VAL A 11 -19.54 17.40 5.75
C VAL A 11 -19.64 18.71 6.54
N TRP A 12 -19.85 18.57 7.85
CA TRP A 12 -19.71 19.68 8.78
C TRP A 12 -18.25 19.86 9.16
N SER A 13 -17.81 21.11 9.30
CA SER A 13 -16.52 21.43 9.92
C SER A 13 -16.47 20.91 11.36
N LEU A 14 -15.27 20.65 11.86
CA LEU A 14 -15.03 20.15 13.21
C LEU A 14 -15.55 21.10 14.30
N ASP A 15 -15.61 22.39 14.00
CA ASP A 15 -16.18 23.43 14.87
C ASP A 15 -17.70 23.64 14.69
N GLY A 16 -18.33 22.92 13.75
CA GLY A 16 -19.77 22.96 13.47
C GLY A 16 -20.26 24.25 12.81
N LYS A 17 -19.38 25.15 12.36
CA LYS A 17 -19.78 26.45 11.81
C LYS A 17 -20.03 26.44 10.31
N ARG A 18 -19.46 25.49 9.58
CA ARG A 18 -19.52 25.43 8.12
C ARG A 18 -20.01 24.05 7.68
N PHE A 19 -20.92 24.02 6.72
CA PHE A 19 -21.37 22.80 6.06
C PHE A 19 -21.03 22.92 4.57
N ILE A 20 -20.35 21.90 4.03
CA ILE A 20 -20.03 21.83 2.60
C ILE A 20 -20.57 20.55 1.99
N SER A 21 -20.80 20.58 0.68
CA SER A 21 -21.18 19.37 -0.05
C SER A 21 -20.01 18.38 -0.16
N LEU A 22 -20.28 17.09 -0.34
CA LEU A 22 -19.22 16.10 -0.60
C LEU A 22 -18.39 16.44 -1.85
N GLU A 23 -19.00 16.98 -2.90
CA GLU A 23 -18.29 17.38 -4.13
C GLU A 23 -17.35 18.57 -3.91
N GLU A 24 -17.65 19.42 -2.93
CA GLU A 24 -16.78 20.52 -2.51
C GLU A 24 -15.66 20.02 -1.60
N PHE A 25 -15.99 19.13 -0.67
CA PHE A 25 -15.00 18.45 0.17
C PHE A 25 -13.95 17.71 -0.66
N ASP A 26 -14.38 16.91 -1.65
CA ASP A 26 -13.47 16.17 -2.53
C ASP A 26 -12.56 17.12 -3.33
N ARG A 27 -13.09 18.24 -3.83
CA ARG A 27 -12.28 19.26 -4.53
C ARG A 27 -11.22 19.89 -3.63
N ILE A 28 -11.58 20.21 -2.39
CA ILE A 28 -10.64 20.77 -1.41
C ILE A 28 -9.54 19.74 -1.09
N ALA A 29 -9.93 18.48 -0.85
CA ALA A 29 -8.99 17.38 -0.57
C ALA A 29 -8.02 17.14 -1.74
N ASP A 30 -8.52 17.05 -2.97
CA ASP A 30 -7.72 16.81 -4.17
C ASP A 30 -6.79 17.99 -4.50
N SER A 31 -7.15 19.21 -4.11
CA SER A 31 -6.29 20.39 -4.29
C SER A 31 -5.12 20.47 -3.32
N GLY A 32 -5.15 19.68 -2.22
CA GLY A 32 -4.15 19.77 -1.16
C GLY A 32 -4.24 21.05 -0.33
N SER A 33 -5.40 21.71 -0.29
CA SER A 33 -5.61 22.94 0.47
C SER A 33 -5.67 22.67 1.98
N ASP A 34 -5.02 23.53 2.77
CA ASP A 34 -5.03 23.49 4.24
C ASP A 34 -6.45 23.68 4.84
N GLU A 35 -7.43 24.15 4.04
CA GLU A 35 -8.83 24.22 4.46
C GLU A 35 -9.42 22.84 4.81
N ILE A 36 -8.85 21.74 4.30
CA ILE A 36 -9.32 20.39 4.58
C ILE A 36 -9.20 20.01 6.07
N ASP A 37 -8.24 20.60 6.78
CA ASP A 37 -8.00 20.35 8.20
C ASP A 37 -9.16 20.85 9.08
N GLN A 38 -9.98 21.78 8.57
CA GLN A 38 -11.21 22.22 9.25
C GLN A 38 -12.29 21.14 9.26
N PHE A 39 -12.17 20.11 8.42
CA PHE A 39 -13.16 19.06 8.22
C PHE A 39 -12.66 17.66 8.62
N ILE A 40 -11.34 17.44 8.70
CA ILE A 40 -10.73 16.14 9.05
C ILE A 40 -9.93 16.24 10.34
N ASP A 41 -10.28 15.41 11.32
CA ASP A 41 -9.45 15.22 12.51
C ASP A 41 -8.41 14.12 12.25
N LEU A 42 -7.21 14.54 11.83
CA LEU A 42 -6.09 13.63 11.54
C LEU A 42 -5.61 12.87 12.79
N THR A 43 -5.90 13.36 14.00
CA THR A 43 -5.55 12.65 15.24
C THR A 43 -6.41 11.41 15.49
N LYS A 44 -7.60 11.37 14.88
CA LYS A 44 -8.51 10.21 14.89
C LYS A 44 -8.25 9.24 13.74
N GLY A 45 -7.37 9.58 12.81
CA GLY A 45 -6.97 8.72 11.70
C GLY A 45 -6.22 7.49 12.21
N GLN A 46 -6.85 6.32 12.20
CA GLN A 46 -6.12 5.07 12.41
C GLN A 46 -5.24 4.78 11.19
N ARG A 47 -3.95 4.50 11.41
CA ARG A 47 -3.05 4.00 10.35
C ARG A 47 -3.70 2.79 9.67
N GLY A 48 -3.71 2.78 8.33
CA GLY A 48 -4.20 1.64 7.56
C GLY A 48 -3.54 0.33 8.05
N GLY A 49 -4.35 -0.70 8.32
CA GLY A 49 -3.90 -1.99 8.84
C GLY A 49 -4.03 -2.18 10.37
N ALA A 50 -4.48 -1.16 11.12
CA ALA A 50 -4.67 -1.25 12.58
C ALA A 50 -5.97 -1.96 13.02
N ARG A 51 -6.88 -2.31 12.09
CA ARG A 51 -8.09 -3.05 12.45
C ARG A 51 -7.74 -4.49 12.85
N PRO A 52 -8.36 -5.06 13.90
CA PRO A 52 -8.23 -6.49 14.21
C PRO A 52 -8.54 -7.34 12.97
N GLY A 53 -7.60 -8.17 12.53
CA GLY A 53 -7.72 -8.99 11.32
C GLY A 53 -7.36 -8.29 10.00
N ALA A 54 -6.99 -7.01 9.99
CA ALA A 54 -6.47 -6.31 8.81
C ALA A 54 -4.96 -6.49 8.59
N GLY A 55 -4.30 -7.26 9.46
CA GLY A 55 -2.92 -7.71 9.25
C GLY A 55 -2.82 -8.73 8.11
N ARG A 56 -1.63 -8.84 7.53
CA ARG A 56 -1.32 -9.87 6.53
C ARG A 56 -1.57 -11.25 7.15
N LYS A 57 -2.49 -12.04 6.59
CA LYS A 57 -2.73 -13.43 7.03
C LYS A 57 -1.38 -14.16 7.08
N ARG A 58 -1.11 -14.89 8.17
CA ARG A 58 0.08 -15.76 8.27
C ARG A 58 0.01 -16.74 7.10
N LYS A 59 0.92 -16.62 6.14
CA LYS A 59 1.15 -17.67 5.14
C LYS A 59 1.98 -18.75 5.82
N GLU A 60 1.55 -20.00 5.73
CA GLU A 60 2.37 -21.17 6.04
C GLU A 60 3.47 -21.28 4.99
N ALA A 61 4.49 -20.44 5.11
CA ALA A 61 5.70 -20.57 4.32
C ALA A 61 6.73 -21.28 5.19
N VAL A 62 7.12 -22.51 4.80
CA VAL A 62 8.30 -23.15 5.37
C VAL A 62 9.51 -22.33 4.94
N ARG A 63 10.23 -21.75 5.91
CA ARG A 63 11.43 -20.98 5.62
C ARG A 63 12.56 -21.94 5.29
N LEU A 64 12.96 -21.97 4.02
CA LEU A 64 14.14 -22.70 3.55
C LEU A 64 15.31 -21.73 3.41
N GLU A 65 16.47 -22.12 3.92
CA GLU A 65 17.70 -21.35 3.78
C GLU A 65 18.67 -22.07 2.85
N VAL A 66 19.04 -21.43 1.75
CA VAL A 66 20.06 -21.92 0.81
C VAL A 66 21.34 -21.12 1.04
N ARG A 67 22.42 -21.81 1.39
CA ARG A 67 23.75 -21.20 1.49
C ARG A 67 24.47 -21.29 0.16
N ILE A 68 24.88 -20.15 -0.37
CA ILE A 68 25.71 -20.06 -1.58
C ILE A 68 27.06 -19.48 -1.22
N ARG A 69 28.09 -19.84 -2.00
CA ARG A 69 29.42 -19.28 -1.81
C ARG A 69 29.41 -17.76 -2.04
N PRO A 70 30.22 -16.97 -1.31
CA PRO A 70 30.23 -15.51 -1.40
C PRO A 70 30.52 -14.97 -2.81
N ASP A 71 31.42 -15.64 -3.54
CA ASP A 71 31.82 -15.27 -4.91
C ASP A 71 30.70 -15.45 -5.94
N LEU A 72 29.74 -16.33 -5.67
CA LEU A 72 28.58 -16.55 -6.53
C LEU A 72 27.43 -15.58 -6.24
N ARG A 73 27.38 -15.00 -5.04
CA ARG A 73 26.32 -14.07 -4.63
C ARG A 73 26.23 -12.85 -5.54
N GLU A 74 27.37 -12.25 -5.88
CA GLU A 74 27.40 -11.06 -6.74
C GLU A 74 27.04 -11.42 -8.18
N LYS A 75 27.44 -12.60 -8.66
CA LYS A 75 27.03 -13.12 -9.99
C LYS A 75 25.51 -13.35 -10.05
N LEU A 76 24.93 -13.97 -9.03
CA LEU A 76 23.49 -14.19 -8.93
C LEU A 76 22.72 -12.87 -8.92
N ARG A 77 23.17 -11.89 -8.13
CA ARG A 77 22.57 -10.56 -8.06
C ARG A 77 22.61 -9.84 -9.41
N ARG A 78 23.72 -9.90 -10.14
CA ARG A 78 23.84 -9.29 -11.47
C ARG A 78 22.94 -9.97 -12.48
N LYS A 79 22.91 -11.30 -12.49
CA LYS A 79 22.05 -12.09 -13.39
C LYS A 79 20.56 -11.85 -13.12
N ALA A 80 20.17 -11.73 -11.86
CA ALA A 80 18.81 -11.37 -11.44
C ALA A 80 18.39 -10.01 -12.02
N LYS A 81 19.24 -8.98 -11.88
CA LYS A 81 18.99 -7.65 -12.46
C LYS A 81 18.89 -7.68 -13.99
N GLN A 82 19.79 -8.40 -14.66
CA GLN A 82 19.81 -8.49 -16.13
C GLN A 82 18.56 -9.17 -16.69
N THR A 83 18.01 -10.15 -15.96
CA THR A 83 16.86 -10.95 -16.39
C THR A 83 15.52 -10.41 -15.88
N GLY A 84 15.54 -9.33 -15.08
CA GLY A 84 14.33 -8.78 -14.45
C GLY A 84 13.68 -9.73 -13.44
N ARG A 85 14.44 -10.71 -12.93
CA ARG A 85 13.97 -11.76 -12.00
C ARG A 85 14.52 -11.56 -10.60
N THR A 86 13.90 -12.19 -9.61
CA THR A 86 14.45 -12.26 -8.26
C THR A 86 15.57 -13.30 -8.17
N GLN A 87 16.44 -13.16 -7.16
CA GLN A 87 17.48 -14.16 -6.91
C GLN A 87 16.89 -15.54 -6.58
N VAL A 88 15.70 -15.57 -5.94
CA VAL A 88 14.98 -16.79 -5.57
C VAL A 88 14.50 -17.52 -6.82
N GLU A 89 13.86 -16.82 -7.76
CA GLU A 89 13.38 -17.40 -9.02
C GLU A 89 14.51 -18.04 -9.84
N LEU A 90 15.72 -17.46 -9.80
CA LEU A 90 16.88 -18.03 -10.46
C LEU A 90 17.41 -19.29 -9.77
N VAL A 91 17.31 -19.37 -8.45
CA VAL A 91 17.69 -20.55 -7.68
C VAL A 91 16.67 -21.67 -7.89
N GLU A 92 15.37 -21.35 -7.85
CA GLU A 92 14.29 -22.31 -8.12
C GLU A 92 14.42 -22.90 -9.53
N ALA A 93 14.61 -22.05 -10.55
CA ALA A 93 14.80 -22.51 -11.93
C ALA A 93 16.04 -23.40 -12.13
N ALA A 94 17.10 -23.19 -11.33
CA ALA A 94 18.28 -24.04 -11.37
C ALA A 94 18.05 -25.40 -10.69
N LEU A 95 17.23 -25.42 -9.63
CA LEU A 95 16.85 -26.66 -8.92
C LEU A 95 15.87 -27.51 -9.74
N GLU A 96 14.98 -26.91 -10.50
CA GLU A 96 14.04 -27.61 -11.40
C GLU A 96 14.73 -28.33 -12.57
N GLN A 97 15.98 -27.99 -12.86
CA GLN A 97 16.78 -28.59 -13.94
C GLN A 97 17.67 -29.76 -13.48
N LEU A 98 17.64 -30.11 -12.20
CA LEU A 98 18.33 -31.26 -11.61
C LEU A 98 17.49 -32.54 -11.75
#